data_AF-A0A1H6QX41-F1
#
_entry.id   AF-A0A1H6QX41-F1
#
_cell.length_a   1.000
_cell.length_b   1.000
_cell.length_c   1.000
_cell.angle_alpha   90.00
_cell.angle_beta   90.00
_cell.angle_gamma   90.00
#
_symmetry.space_group_name_H-M   'P 1'
#
loop_
_entity.id
_entity.type
_entity.pdbx_description
1 polymer ?
#
loop_
_entity_poly.entity_id
_entity_poly.type
_entity_poly.pdbx_seq_one_letter_code
_entity_poly.pdbx_strand_id
1 'polypeptide(L)'
;MIMGPVFPARPERALARRCTATAVLLLLGSPVAAAPPTKSNGSTDQLVGTWQGRSLCVTTTRPACSDETVLYRIRRPTPHVEAFAIQADKIVAGRPESMGDLSCRFEPIRQQLICPMQGGQWRFRWDGDVLVGVLADSDGSLVRVIQVRRVFARPGVSRGRS
;
A
#
# COMPACT_ATOMS: atom_id res chain seq x y z
N MET A 1 29.28 -66.41 -34.60
CA MET A 1 28.25 -65.63 -33.89
C MET A 1 27.27 -65.07 -34.92
N ILE A 2 26.11 -65.73 -35.00
CA ILE A 2 24.76 -65.26 -35.35
C ILE A 2 24.57 -64.32 -36.57
N MET A 3 24.34 -64.94 -37.73
CA MET A 3 23.49 -64.43 -38.82
C MET A 3 22.03 -64.77 -38.52
N GLY A 4 21.12 -63.82 -38.71
CA GLY A 4 19.68 -64.09 -38.78
C GLY A 4 18.95 -62.89 -39.38
N PRO A 5 18.37 -63.02 -40.58
CA PRO A 5 17.40 -62.07 -41.10
C PRO A 5 15.97 -62.66 -41.01
N VAL A 6 15.03 -61.85 -41.51
CA VAL A 6 13.63 -62.14 -41.90
C VAL A 6 12.60 -61.43 -41.02
N PHE A 7 12.15 -60.30 -41.56
CA PHE A 7 10.86 -59.66 -41.26
C PHE A 7 9.71 -60.49 -41.84
N PRO A 8 8.54 -60.46 -41.19
CA PRO A 8 7.32 -60.34 -41.99
C PRO A 8 6.32 -59.29 -41.48
N ALA A 9 5.72 -58.66 -42.49
CA ALA A 9 4.33 -58.22 -42.66
C ALA A 9 3.67 -57.28 -41.62
N ARG A 10 3.34 -56.09 -42.13
CA ARG A 10 2.27 -55.21 -41.64
C ARG A 10 0.90 -55.87 -41.83
N PRO A 11 -0.08 -55.58 -40.97
CA PRO A 11 -1.46 -55.48 -41.38
C PRO A 11 -1.97 -54.03 -41.41
N GLU A 12 -3.03 -53.90 -42.19
CA GLU A 12 -3.58 -52.73 -42.84
C GLU A 12 -4.32 -51.75 -41.92
N ARG A 13 -4.49 -50.55 -42.44
CA ARG A 13 -5.30 -49.46 -41.90
C ARG A 13 -6.78 -49.87 -41.90
N ALA A 14 -7.45 -49.69 -40.77
CA ALA A 14 -8.89 -49.45 -40.76
C ALA A 14 -9.15 -47.97 -40.43
N LEU A 15 -9.79 -47.32 -41.39
CA LEU A 15 -10.17 -45.92 -41.42
C LEU A 15 -11.47 -45.69 -40.64
N ALA A 16 -11.59 -44.47 -40.11
CA ALA A 16 -12.82 -43.76 -39.77
C ALA A 16 -13.60 -44.16 -38.49
N ARG A 17 -13.64 -43.22 -37.55
CA ARG A 17 -14.85 -42.38 -37.41
C ARG A 17 -14.53 -41.08 -36.69
N ARG A 18 -14.89 -39.97 -37.34
CA ARG A 18 -14.82 -38.61 -36.80
C ARG A 18 -15.88 -38.48 -35.70
N CYS A 19 -15.47 -38.14 -34.48
CA CYS A 19 -16.35 -37.50 -33.51
C CYS A 19 -15.87 -36.05 -33.39
N THR A 20 -16.50 -35.17 -34.16
CA THR A 20 -16.39 -33.72 -33.99
C THR A 20 -17.05 -33.35 -32.66
N ALA A 21 -16.22 -33.09 -31.64
CA ALA A 21 -16.67 -32.41 -30.43
C ALA A 21 -16.28 -30.92 -30.56
N THR A 22 -17.31 -30.09 -30.72
CA THR A 22 -17.22 -28.64 -30.85
C THR A 22 -16.59 -28.04 -29.59
N ALA A 23 -15.39 -27.48 -29.72
CA ALA A 23 -14.77 -26.72 -28.63
C ALA A 23 -15.46 -25.35 -28.52
N VAL A 24 -16.42 -25.25 -27.59
CA VAL A 24 -16.93 -23.95 -27.13
C VAL A 24 -15.85 -23.33 -26.26
N LEU A 25 -15.08 -22.42 -26.84
CA LEU A 25 -14.04 -21.66 -26.12
C LEU A 25 -14.75 -20.64 -25.21
N LEU A 26 -14.95 -21.02 -23.95
CA LEU A 26 -15.45 -20.15 -22.89
C LEU A 26 -14.52 -18.92 -22.76
N LEU A 27 -15.05 -17.75 -23.09
CA LEU A 27 -14.48 -16.45 -22.75
C LEU A 27 -14.50 -16.32 -21.21
N LEU A 28 -13.44 -16.85 -20.57
CA LEU A 28 -13.21 -16.71 -19.14
C LEU A 28 -12.85 -15.24 -18.85
N GLY A 29 -13.86 -14.47 -18.45
CA GLY A 29 -13.65 -13.19 -17.79
C GLY A 29 -12.78 -13.40 -16.55
N SER A 30 -11.59 -12.80 -16.54
CA SER A 30 -10.72 -12.85 -15.37
C SER A 30 -11.41 -12.12 -14.21
N PRO A 31 -11.63 -12.76 -13.05
CA PRO A 31 -12.19 -12.07 -11.91
C PRO A 31 -11.21 -10.98 -11.48
N VAL A 32 -11.67 -9.73 -11.48
CA VAL A 32 -10.94 -8.63 -10.85
C VAL A 32 -10.82 -8.98 -9.37
N ALA A 33 -9.63 -9.40 -8.94
CA ALA A 33 -9.38 -9.78 -7.56
C ALA A 33 -9.47 -8.53 -6.67
N ALA A 34 -10.61 -8.35 -6.00
CA ALA A 34 -10.75 -7.39 -4.93
C ALA A 34 -9.83 -7.81 -3.77
N ALA A 35 -8.90 -6.95 -3.37
CA ALA A 35 -8.05 -7.21 -2.22
C ALA A 35 -8.91 -7.42 -0.96
N PRO A 36 -8.58 -8.41 -0.10
CA PRO A 36 -9.36 -8.69 1.11
C PRO A 36 -9.31 -7.51 2.09
N PRO A 37 -10.34 -7.36 2.94
CA PRO A 37 -10.36 -6.36 4.00
C PRO A 37 -9.20 -6.58 4.98
N THR A 38 -8.68 -5.48 5.53
CA THR A 38 -7.63 -5.50 6.57
C THR A 38 -8.29 -5.66 7.95
N LYS A 39 -7.70 -6.49 8.81
CA LYS A 39 -8.15 -6.63 10.20
C LYS A 39 -8.09 -5.27 10.91
N SER A 40 -9.13 -4.95 11.69
CA SER A 40 -9.16 -3.71 12.48
C SER A 40 -8.04 -3.64 13.51
N ASN A 41 -7.42 -2.46 13.64
CA ASN A 41 -6.42 -2.15 14.67
C ASN A 41 -7.05 -1.61 15.97
N GLY A 42 -8.39 -1.59 16.08
CA GLY A 42 -9.13 -1.08 17.23
C GLY A 42 -9.68 0.33 17.01
N SER A 43 -9.86 1.09 18.10
CA SER A 43 -10.40 2.45 18.01
C SER A 43 -9.48 3.38 17.22
N THR A 44 -10.05 4.13 16.28
CA THR A 44 -9.34 5.14 15.46
C THR A 44 -8.80 6.31 16.30
N ASP A 45 -9.19 6.43 17.58
CA ASP A 45 -8.59 7.41 18.50
C ASP A 45 -7.10 7.15 18.76
N GLN A 46 -6.64 5.92 18.53
CA GLN A 46 -5.22 5.57 18.61
C GLN A 46 -4.38 6.21 17.48
N LEU A 47 -5.00 6.64 16.37
CA LEU A 47 -4.33 7.40 15.32
C LEU A 47 -3.90 8.79 15.80
N VAL A 48 -4.64 9.38 16.73
CA VAL A 48 -4.35 10.72 17.26
C VAL A 48 -3.03 10.68 18.03
N GLY A 49 -2.15 11.63 17.70
CA GLY A 49 -0.84 11.74 18.31
C GLY A 49 0.25 12.13 17.33
N THR A 50 1.49 11.88 17.74
CA THR A 50 2.68 12.22 16.98
C THR A 50 3.30 10.97 16.39
N TRP A 51 3.71 11.04 15.14
CA TRP A 51 4.30 9.95 14.37
C TRP A 51 5.58 10.44 13.70
N GLN A 52 6.64 9.66 13.73
CA GLN A 52 7.94 10.07 13.18
C GLN A 52 8.60 8.92 12.41
N GLY A 53 9.30 9.25 11.33
CA GLY A 53 10.04 8.27 10.54
C GLY A 53 10.54 8.80 9.22
N ARG A 54 10.52 7.97 8.19
CA ARG A 54 11.13 8.25 6.88
C ARG A 54 10.08 8.45 5.81
N SER A 55 10.33 9.40 4.92
CA SER A 55 9.61 9.59 3.67
C SER A 55 10.63 9.56 2.53
N LEU A 56 10.53 8.54 1.68
CA LEU A 56 11.43 8.29 0.58
C LEU A 56 10.83 8.80 -0.72
N CYS A 57 11.63 9.51 -1.52
CA CYS A 57 11.26 9.87 -2.87
C CYS A 57 11.50 8.68 -3.81
N VAL A 58 10.50 8.29 -4.59
CA VAL A 58 10.61 7.16 -5.53
C VAL A 58 10.31 7.54 -6.98
N THR A 59 10.04 8.82 -7.24
CA THR A 59 9.83 9.34 -8.59
C THR A 59 11.10 9.97 -9.17
N THR A 60 11.25 9.87 -10.48
CA THR A 60 12.27 10.59 -11.26
C THR A 60 11.73 11.87 -11.90
N THR A 61 10.41 12.07 -11.89
CA THR A 61 9.75 13.18 -12.61
C THR A 61 9.68 14.48 -11.81
N ARG A 62 10.04 14.45 -10.53
CA ARG A 62 10.03 15.62 -9.63
C ARG A 62 11.43 15.94 -9.13
N PRO A 63 12.19 16.83 -9.79
CA PRO A 63 13.60 17.11 -9.45
C PRO A 63 13.83 17.61 -8.02
N ALA A 64 12.84 18.28 -7.44
CA ALA A 64 12.89 18.78 -6.06
C ALA A 64 12.56 17.72 -4.99
N CYS A 65 12.22 16.50 -5.40
CA CYS A 65 11.81 15.44 -4.49
C CYS A 65 13.06 14.76 -3.91
N SER A 66 13.18 14.80 -2.59
CA SER A 66 14.28 14.18 -1.85
C SER A 66 13.76 13.35 -0.70
N ASP A 67 14.63 12.46 -0.22
CA ASP A 67 14.39 11.68 1.00
C ASP A 67 14.47 12.58 2.21
N GLU A 68 13.55 12.39 3.15
CA GLU A 68 13.51 13.20 4.36
C GLU A 68 13.06 12.39 5.57
N THR A 69 13.38 12.92 6.74
CA THR A 69 12.78 12.47 7.99
C THR A 69 11.56 13.35 8.25
N VAL A 70 10.43 12.74 8.56
CA VAL A 70 9.14 13.43 8.73
C VAL A 70 8.62 13.29 10.15
N LEU A 71 7.86 14.29 10.58
CA LEU A 71 7.08 14.30 11.81
C LEU A 71 5.64 14.66 11.47
N TYR A 72 4.71 13.78 11.77
CA TYR A 72 3.29 13.96 11.52
C TYR A 72 2.54 14.10 12.85
N ARG A 73 1.71 15.14 12.96
CA ARG A 73 0.81 15.34 14.09
C ARG A 73 -0.62 15.14 13.62
N ILE A 74 -1.19 14.00 14.00
CA ILE A 74 -2.54 13.59 13.62
C ILE A 74 -3.52 14.03 14.71
N ARG A 75 -4.59 14.70 14.29
CA ARG A 75 -5.61 15.30 15.15
C ARG A 75 -6.99 14.95 14.62
N ARG A 76 -8.00 14.97 15.48
CA ARG A 76 -9.41 14.91 15.08
C ARG A 76 -10.01 16.31 15.22
N PRO A 77 -10.32 17.02 14.11
CA PRO A 77 -10.87 18.38 14.19
C PRO A 77 -12.23 18.42 14.90
N THR A 78 -13.05 17.38 14.67
CA THR A 78 -14.38 17.25 15.26
C THR A 78 -14.51 15.87 15.90
N PRO A 79 -14.83 15.77 17.21
CA PRO A 79 -15.09 14.49 17.87
C PRO A 79 -16.14 13.65 17.14
N HIS A 80 -15.99 12.33 17.14
CA HIS A 80 -16.93 11.36 16.56
C HIS A 80 -17.17 11.43 15.03
N VAL A 81 -16.47 12.33 14.32
CA VAL A 81 -16.43 12.33 12.85
C VAL A 81 -15.15 11.62 12.42
N GLU A 82 -15.25 10.71 11.44
CA GLU A 82 -14.07 10.02 10.85
C GLU A 82 -13.27 10.92 9.89
N ALA A 83 -13.09 12.17 10.30
CA ALA A 83 -12.26 13.17 9.68
C ALA A 83 -11.02 13.43 10.54
N PHE A 84 -9.87 13.48 9.90
CA PHE A 84 -8.57 13.68 10.54
C PHE A 84 -7.84 14.82 9.86
N ALA A 85 -7.03 15.54 10.65
CA ALA A 85 -6.06 16.49 10.14
C ALA A 85 -4.65 15.97 10.45
N ILE A 86 -3.79 15.95 9.45
CA ILE A 86 -2.37 15.64 9.62
C ILE A 86 -1.58 16.91 9.35
N GLN A 87 -0.98 17.47 10.40
CA GLN A 87 0.07 18.47 10.19
C GLN A 87 1.35 17.73 9.82
N ALA A 88 1.87 17.99 8.62
CA ALA A 88 3.04 17.32 8.09
C ALA A 88 4.26 18.24 8.15
N ASP A 89 5.29 17.82 8.88
CA ASP A 89 6.56 18.52 8.95
C ASP A 89 7.69 17.62 8.42
N LYS A 90 8.67 18.23 7.75
CA LYS A 90 9.98 17.61 7.51
C LYS A 90 10.95 18.06 8.60
N ILE A 91 11.96 17.24 8.89
CA ILE A 91 13.01 17.58 9.85
C ILE A 91 14.23 18.08 9.09
N VAL A 92 14.55 19.37 9.26
CA VAL A 92 15.74 20.02 8.70
C VAL A 92 16.59 20.53 9.84
N ALA A 93 17.88 20.16 9.86
CA ALA A 93 18.81 20.53 10.92
C ALA A 93 18.27 20.25 12.35
N GLY A 94 17.54 19.14 12.52
CA GLY A 94 16.94 18.75 13.80
C GLY A 94 15.67 19.50 14.20
N ARG A 95 15.12 20.36 13.32
CA ARG A 95 13.92 21.15 13.58
C ARG A 95 12.79 20.78 12.61
N PRO A 96 11.53 20.74 13.09
CA PRO A 96 10.37 20.61 12.20
C PRO A 96 10.19 21.87 11.34
N GLU A 97 10.12 21.69 10.03
CA GLU A 97 9.68 22.68 9.05
C GLU A 97 8.36 22.21 8.43
N SER A 98 7.33 23.07 8.48
CA SER A 98 6.00 22.73 8.00
C SER A 98 5.98 22.51 6.49
N MET A 99 5.34 21.43 6.07
CA MET A 99 5.01 21.12 4.67
C MET A 99 3.53 21.39 4.35
N GLY A 100 2.74 21.76 5.36
CA GLY A 100 1.30 21.98 5.26
C GLY A 100 0.47 20.93 6.01
N ASP A 101 -0.85 21.13 5.96
CA ASP A 101 -1.83 20.27 6.61
C ASP A 101 -2.59 19.43 5.59
N LEU A 102 -2.85 18.17 5.93
CA LEU A 102 -3.63 17.24 5.13
C LEU A 102 -4.99 17.02 5.79
N SER A 103 -6.07 17.24 5.05
CA SER A 103 -7.41 16.84 5.44
C SER A 103 -7.68 15.41 4.97
N CYS A 104 -7.99 14.53 5.90
CA CYS A 104 -8.11 13.10 5.64
C CYS A 104 -9.46 12.56 6.12
N ARG A 105 -9.94 11.51 5.46
CA ARG A 105 -11.01 10.66 5.97
C ARG A 105 -10.46 9.27 6.30
N PHE A 106 -11.01 8.61 7.31
CA PHE A 106 -10.68 7.22 7.57
C PHE A 106 -11.53 6.28 6.72
N GLU A 107 -10.88 5.29 6.12
CA GLU A 107 -11.51 4.20 5.37
C GLU A 107 -11.32 2.90 6.17
N PRO A 108 -12.42 2.31 6.69
CA PRO A 108 -12.31 1.24 7.67
C PRO A 108 -11.96 -0.13 7.08
N ILE A 109 -12.30 -0.37 5.81
CA ILE A 109 -12.10 -1.67 5.14
C ILE A 109 -10.61 -1.97 4.96
N ARG A 110 -9.78 -0.98 4.62
CA ARG A 110 -8.32 -1.11 4.47
C ARG A 110 -7.55 -0.47 5.61
N GLN A 111 -8.24 0.00 6.65
CA GLN A 111 -7.66 0.63 7.84
C GLN A 111 -6.71 1.77 7.46
N GLN A 112 -7.18 2.73 6.65
CA GLN A 112 -6.30 3.75 6.10
C GLN A 112 -6.89 5.16 6.14
N LEU A 113 -6.02 6.15 6.31
CA LEU A 113 -6.35 7.55 6.08
C LEU A 113 -6.22 7.86 4.60
N ILE A 114 -7.25 8.48 4.02
CA ILE A 114 -7.26 8.99 2.64
C ILE A 114 -7.25 10.51 2.68
N CYS A 115 -6.19 11.12 2.19
CA CYS A 115 -6.03 12.57 2.17
C CYS A 115 -5.86 13.06 0.72
N PRO A 116 -6.96 13.46 0.05
CA PRO A 116 -6.86 14.03 -1.28
C PRO A 116 -6.12 15.38 -1.24
N MET A 117 -5.36 15.66 -2.31
CA MET A 117 -4.74 16.96 -2.52
C MET A 117 -4.90 17.37 -3.99
N GLN A 118 -4.60 18.63 -4.30
CA GLN A 118 -4.54 19.05 -5.69
C GLN A 118 -3.42 18.26 -6.41
N GLY A 119 -3.78 17.56 -7.49
CA GLY A 119 -2.83 16.80 -8.31
C GLY A 119 -2.45 15.42 -7.76
N GLY A 120 -3.06 14.93 -6.67
CA GLY A 120 -2.71 13.62 -6.15
C GLY A 120 -3.45 13.22 -4.88
N GLN A 121 -2.97 12.16 -4.23
CA GLN A 121 -3.57 11.66 -3.01
C GLN A 121 -2.52 11.00 -2.11
N TRP A 122 -2.60 11.34 -0.83
CA TRP A 122 -1.92 10.60 0.22
C TRP A 122 -2.82 9.48 0.75
N ARG A 123 -2.21 8.31 0.99
CA ARG A 123 -2.86 7.20 1.69
C ARG A 123 -1.94 6.69 2.77
N PHE A 124 -2.44 6.58 4.00
CA PHE A 124 -1.69 6.03 5.13
C PHE A 124 -2.41 4.83 5.71
N ARG A 125 -1.87 3.62 5.50
CA ARG A 125 -2.35 2.40 6.15
C ARG A 125 -1.87 2.37 7.59
N TRP A 126 -2.80 2.16 8.50
CA TRP A 126 -2.57 2.03 9.91
C TRP A 126 -2.38 0.58 10.32
N ASP A 127 -1.38 0.34 11.15
CA ASP A 127 -0.99 -0.97 11.66
C ASP A 127 -0.41 -0.80 13.07
N GLY A 128 -1.30 -0.66 14.06
CA GLY A 128 -0.92 -0.46 15.46
C GLY A 128 -0.06 0.80 15.70
N ASP A 129 1.22 0.60 15.98
CA ASP A 129 2.21 1.67 16.22
C ASP A 129 2.98 2.09 14.95
N VAL A 130 2.61 1.57 13.78
CA VAL A 130 3.18 1.91 12.48
C VAL A 130 2.12 2.54 11.56
N LEU A 131 2.52 3.56 10.82
CA LEU A 131 1.80 4.07 9.66
C LEU A 131 2.68 3.93 8.41
N VAL A 132 2.13 3.26 7.41
CA VAL A 132 2.76 3.13 6.08
C VAL A 132 2.01 4.01 5.10
N GLY A 133 2.69 5.00 4.55
CA GLY A 133 2.11 5.98 3.65
C GLY A 133 2.59 5.84 2.20
N VAL A 134 1.76 6.34 1.29
CA VAL A 134 2.15 6.61 -0.10
C VAL A 134 1.58 7.95 -0.55
N LEU A 135 2.33 8.67 -1.38
CA LEU A 135 1.80 9.74 -2.22
C LEU A 135 1.78 9.25 -3.66
N ALA A 136 0.62 9.34 -4.30
CA ALA A 136 0.48 9.15 -5.73
C ALA A 136 -0.01 10.42 -6.43
N ASP A 137 0.44 10.63 -7.65
CA ASP A 137 -0.07 11.64 -8.57
C ASP A 137 -1.50 11.29 -9.06
N SER A 138 -2.15 12.23 -9.74
CA SER A 138 -3.51 12.04 -10.27
C SER A 138 -3.62 10.92 -11.31
N ASP A 139 -2.51 10.60 -11.99
CA ASP A 139 -2.39 9.47 -12.92
C ASP A 139 -2.12 8.14 -12.21
N GLY A 140 -1.98 8.15 -10.87
CA GLY A 140 -1.66 6.99 -10.04
C GLY A 140 -0.17 6.71 -9.89
N SER A 141 0.71 7.48 -10.54
CA SER A 141 2.17 7.33 -10.45
C SER A 141 2.64 7.54 -9.01
N LEU A 142 3.45 6.61 -8.50
CA LEU A 142 3.94 6.67 -7.13
C LEU A 142 5.06 7.71 -7.00
N VAL A 143 4.89 8.64 -6.05
CA VAL A 143 5.83 9.74 -5.81
C VAL A 143 6.68 9.48 -4.58
N ARG A 144 6.03 9.04 -3.48
CA ARG A 144 6.69 8.83 -2.18
C ARG A 144 6.19 7.59 -1.48
N VAL A 145 7.07 6.96 -0.72
CA VAL A 145 6.76 5.88 0.22
C VAL A 145 7.19 6.32 1.62
N ILE A 146 6.32 6.11 2.60
CA ILE A 146 6.46 6.64 3.94
C ILE A 146 6.33 5.52 4.94
N GLN A 147 7.17 5.54 5.96
CA GLN A 147 7.02 4.67 7.12
C GLN A 147 7.35 5.48 8.37
N VAL A 148 6.34 5.65 9.23
CA VAL A 148 6.47 6.36 10.50
C VAL A 148 5.98 5.48 11.64
N ARG A 149 6.54 5.69 12.83
CA ARG A 149 6.14 5.02 14.06
C ARG A 149 5.54 6.02 15.03
N ARG A 150 4.63 5.54 15.88
CA ARG A 150 4.04 6.35 16.95
C ARG A 150 5.12 6.77 17.94
N VAL A 151 5.19 8.06 18.22
CA VAL A 151 6.06 8.62 19.24
C VAL A 151 5.29 8.62 20.55
N PHE A 152 5.63 7.69 21.43
CA PHE A 152 5.15 7.71 22.80
C PHE A 152 6.01 8.66 23.63
N ALA A 153 5.38 9.50 24.44
CA ALA A 153 6.12 10.23 25.46
C ALA A 153 6.86 9.22 26.33
N ARG A 154 8.19 9.40 26.50
CA ARG A 154 8.94 8.57 27.43
C ARG A 154 8.34 8.75 28.83
N PRO A 155 7.94 7.69 29.53
CA PRO A 155 7.61 7.78 30.94
C PRO A 155 8.88 8.21 31.68
N GLY A 156 8.84 9.36 32.37
CA GLY A 156 9.89 9.76 33.32
C GLY A 156 10.96 10.72 32.81
N VAL A 157 10.62 12.01 32.72
CA VAL A 157 11.52 13.07 33.21
C VAL A 157 10.66 13.99 34.07
N SER A 158 10.43 13.60 35.32
CA SER A 158 10.08 14.57 36.35
C SER A 158 11.24 15.55 36.44
N ARG A 159 11.04 16.78 35.98
CA ARG A 159 11.95 17.88 36.31
C ARG A 159 11.90 18.05 37.83
N GLY A 160 12.87 17.44 38.51
CA GLY A 160 13.18 17.76 39.89
C GLY A 160 13.47 19.25 39.96
N ARG A 161 12.63 19.98 40.67
CA ARG A 161 12.87 21.37 41.03
C ARG A 161 13.41 21.31 42.46
N SER A 162 14.70 21.62 42.59
CA SER A 162 15.36 21.91 43.87
C SER A 162 14.80 23.17 44.51
#